data_AF-A0A947Q3A3-F1
#
_entry.id   AF-A0A947Q3A3-F1
#
_cell.length_a   1.000
_cell.length_b   1.000
_cell.length_c   1.000
_cell.angle_alpha   90.00
_cell.angle_beta   90.00
_cell.angle_gamma   90.00
#
_symmetry.space_group_name_H-M   'P 1'
#
loop_
_entity.id
_entity.type
_entity.pdbx_description
1 polymer ?
#
loop_
_entity_poly.entity_id
_entity_poly.type
_entity_poly.pdbx_seq_one_letter_code
_entity_poly.pdbx_strand_id
1 'polypeptide(L)'
;MVSRYVVEDGRIVQIAEEFDQHGFGMPYGADRPGEKLELREGRFVLHMQRAIGPLYIRVGEAYGNRLEAAGSLDLTQWGARRLELVPLPCG
;
A
#
# COMPACT_ATOMS: atom_id res chain seq x y z
N MET A 1 -4.42 -6.91 -4.98
CA MET A 1 -3.39 -6.49 -4.01
C MET A 1 -3.84 -5.21 -3.35
N VAL A 2 -3.64 -5.07 -2.05
CA VAL A 2 -3.99 -3.86 -1.28
C VAL A 2 -2.79 -3.49 -0.41
N SER A 3 -2.25 -2.29 -0.58
CA SER A 3 -1.18 -1.77 0.28
C SER A 3 -1.80 -0.83 1.33
N ARG A 4 -1.41 -0.97 2.60
CA ARG A 4 -1.92 -0.16 3.71
C ARG A 4 -0.84 0.78 4.23
N TYR A 5 -1.29 1.99 4.55
CA TYR A 5 -0.42 3.08 4.98
C TYR A 5 -1.01 3.78 6.20
N VAL A 6 -0.14 4.38 7.01
CA VAL A 6 -0.49 5.34 8.05
C VAL A 6 0.32 6.61 7.84
N VAL A 7 -0.13 7.72 8.42
CA VAL A 7 0.62 8.97 8.48
C VAL A 7 1.18 9.14 9.89
N GLU A 8 2.49 9.16 10.03
CA GLU A 8 3.22 9.36 11.29
C GLU A 8 4.16 10.55 11.13
N ASP A 9 4.03 11.57 11.99
CA ASP A 9 4.84 12.81 11.94
C ASP A 9 4.93 13.44 10.52
N GLY A 10 3.80 13.45 9.80
CA GLY A 10 3.70 13.98 8.44
C GLY A 10 4.32 13.10 7.36
N ARG A 11 4.77 11.88 7.69
CA ARG A 11 5.36 10.92 6.76
C ARG A 11 4.40 9.77 6.48
N ILE A 12 4.39 9.29 5.24
CA ILE A 12 3.65 8.09 4.87
C ILE A 12 4.49 6.86 5.25
N VAL A 13 3.95 6.00 6.09
CA VAL A 13 4.56 4.74 6.51
C VAL A 13 3.71 3.60 5.98
N GLN A 14 4.30 2.70 5.21
CA GLN A 14 3.61 1.47 4.79
C GLN A 14 3.68 0.45 5.93
N ILE A 15 2.51 -0.05 6.30
CA ILE A 15 2.35 -0.96 7.43
C ILE A 15 1.97 -2.38 7.03
N ALA A 16 1.35 -2.53 5.86
CA ALA A 16 1.01 -3.85 5.36
C ALA A 16 0.85 -3.89 3.85
N GLU A 17 0.93 -5.10 3.30
CA GLU A 17 0.50 -5.41 1.94
C GLU A 17 -0.26 -6.74 1.92
N GLU A 18 -1.41 -6.75 1.26
CA GLU A 18 -2.28 -7.92 1.11
C GLU A 18 -2.32 -8.39 -0.34
N PHE A 19 -2.15 -9.68 -0.56
CA PHE A 19 -2.14 -10.29 -1.89
C PHE A 19 -2.65 -11.73 -1.87
N ASP A 20 -3.29 -12.11 -2.99
CA ASP A 20 -3.92 -13.43 -3.15
C ASP A 20 -2.93 -14.48 -3.67
N GLN A 21 -1.85 -14.03 -4.32
CA GLN A 21 -0.77 -14.90 -4.81
C GLN A 21 0.58 -14.40 -4.33
N HIS A 22 1.35 -15.31 -3.79
CA HIS A 22 2.72 -15.08 -3.36
C HIS A 22 3.59 -14.75 -4.59
N GLY A 23 4.10 -13.52 -4.65
CA GLY A 23 4.97 -13.10 -5.75
C GLY A 23 6.24 -13.95 -5.85
N PHE A 24 6.76 -14.12 -7.06
CA PHE A 24 8.06 -14.76 -7.28
C PHE A 24 9.14 -14.02 -6.48
N GLY A 25 9.73 -14.68 -5.47
CA GLY A 25 10.87 -14.14 -4.71
C GLY A 25 10.58 -13.62 -3.30
N MET A 26 9.35 -13.69 -2.78
CA MET A 26 9.15 -13.56 -1.33
C MET A 26 9.63 -14.85 -0.65
N PRO A 27 10.42 -14.80 0.44
CA PRO A 27 10.79 -16.00 1.17
C PRO A 27 9.55 -16.53 1.90
N TYR A 28 9.15 -17.76 1.58
CA TYR A 28 8.18 -18.48 2.41
C TYR A 28 8.72 -18.56 3.84
N GLY A 29 7.97 -18.04 4.81
CA GLY A 29 8.15 -18.36 6.22
C GLY A 29 9.41 -17.82 6.92
N ALA A 30 10.16 -16.90 6.31
CA ALA A 30 11.22 -16.19 6.99
C ALA A 30 10.82 -14.72 7.17
N ASP A 31 10.32 -14.41 8.37
CA ASP A 31 10.23 -13.04 8.86
C ASP A 31 11.59 -12.37 8.66
N ARG A 32 11.67 -11.38 7.78
CA ARG A 32 12.85 -10.51 7.75
C ARG A 32 12.81 -9.63 9.00
N PRO A 33 13.95 -9.16 9.52
CA PRO A 33 13.93 -8.20 10.63
C PRO A 33 12.99 -7.02 10.32
N GLY A 34 11.90 -6.88 11.09
CA GLY A 34 10.88 -5.84 10.90
C GLY A 34 9.73 -6.19 9.93
N GLU A 35 9.66 -7.41 9.42
CA GLU A 35 8.57 -7.91 8.57
C GLU A 35 7.98 -9.19 9.14
N LYS A 36 6.67 -9.34 9.04
CA LYS A 36 5.96 -10.56 9.45
C LYS A 36 4.98 -10.99 8.37
N LEU A 37 5.08 -12.22 7.90
CA LEU A 37 4.13 -12.77 6.94
C LEU A 37 3.03 -13.58 7.67
N GLU A 38 1.77 -13.24 7.43
CA GLU A 38 0.61 -13.90 8.00
C GLU A 38 -0.31 -14.44 6.89
N LEU A 39 -0.80 -15.67 7.03
CA LEU A 39 -1.89 -16.19 6.20
C LEU A 39 -3.21 -15.99 6.96
N ARG A 40 -4.05 -15.10 6.46
CA ARG A 40 -5.35 -14.76 7.07
C ARG A 40 -6.46 -14.94 6.05
N GLU A 41 -7.43 -15.80 6.35
CA GLU A 41 -8.63 -16.01 5.52
C GLU A 41 -8.31 -16.33 4.04
N GLY A 42 -7.23 -17.09 3.79
CA GLY A 42 -6.79 -17.46 2.45
C GLY A 42 -6.01 -16.37 1.68
N ARG A 43 -5.68 -15.25 2.34
CA ARG A 43 -4.85 -14.17 1.79
C ARG A 43 -3.55 -14.04 2.57
N PHE A 44 -2.48 -13.63 1.88
CA PHE A 44 -1.23 -13.28 2.54
C PHE A 44 -1.26 -11.81 2.95
N VAL A 45 -0.84 -11.55 4.19
CA VAL A 45 -0.64 -10.21 4.73
C VAL A 45 0.82 -10.10 5.15
N LEU A 46 1.59 -9.27 4.46
CA LEU A 46 2.94 -8.90 4.87
C LEU A 46 2.86 -7.66 5.74
N HIS A 47 3.02 -7.82 7.05
CA HIS A 47 3.16 -6.71 7.99
C HIS A 47 4.58 -6.17 7.94
N MET A 48 4.73 -4.85 7.99
CA MET A 48 6.02 -4.17 7.93
C MET A 48 5.92 -2.78 8.60
N GLN A 49 7.04 -2.09 8.75
CA GLN A 49 7.04 -0.66 9.06
C GLN A 49 8.11 0.02 8.21
N ARG A 50 7.70 0.50 7.03
CA ARG A 50 8.62 1.11 6.07
C ARG A 50 8.24 2.56 5.87
N ALA A 51 9.09 3.47 6.35
CA ALA A 51 8.99 4.87 5.99
C ALA A 51 9.16 4.98 4.48
N ILE A 52 8.12 5.46 3.81
CA ILE A 52 8.16 5.70 2.38
C ILE A 52 8.47 7.18 2.19
N GLY A 53 9.31 7.48 1.20
CA GLY A 53 9.43 8.83 0.70
C GLY A 53 8.13 9.30 0.05
N PRO A 54 8.19 10.18 -0.96
CA PRO A 54 7.00 10.53 -1.73
C PRO A 54 6.30 9.28 -2.28
N LEU A 55 5.02 9.13 -1.99
CA LEU A 55 4.23 8.01 -2.48
C LEU A 55 3.71 8.34 -3.89
N TYR A 56 4.32 7.74 -4.90
CA TYR A 56 3.89 7.87 -6.29
C TYR A 56 3.02 6.69 -6.71
N ILE A 57 1.86 6.98 -7.27
CA ILE A 57 0.93 5.96 -7.80
C ILE A 57 0.79 6.16 -9.30
N ARG A 58 1.10 5.13 -10.08
CA ARG A 58 0.75 5.10 -11.50
C ARG A 58 -0.70 4.65 -11.62
N VAL A 59 -1.53 5.50 -12.21
CA VAL A 59 -2.96 5.27 -12.38
C VAL A 59 -3.31 5.11 -13.85
N GLY A 60 -4.41 4.42 -14.13
CA GLY A 60 -4.93 4.14 -15.45
C GLY A 60 -5.99 3.04 -15.37
N GLU A 61 -6.86 2.94 -16.39
CA GLU A 61 -7.99 1.99 -16.39
C GLU A 61 -7.55 0.53 -16.14
N ALA A 62 -6.39 0.14 -16.68
CA ALA A 62 -5.85 -1.21 -16.52
C ALA A 62 -5.48 -1.58 -15.07
N TYR A 63 -5.29 -0.59 -14.18
CA TYR A 63 -4.88 -0.82 -12.79
C TYR A 63 -6.05 -0.72 -11.81
N GLY A 64 -7.10 0.04 -12.13
CA GLY A 64 -8.28 0.19 -11.27
C GLY A 64 -7.96 0.75 -9.87
N ASN A 65 -6.94 1.62 -9.73
CA ASN A 65 -6.50 2.09 -8.42
C ASN A 65 -7.59 2.91 -7.71
N ARG A 66 -7.79 2.60 -6.43
CA ARG A 66 -8.72 3.29 -5.54
C ARG A 66 -8.01 3.61 -4.24
N LEU A 67 -8.25 4.81 -3.70
CA LEU A 67 -7.80 5.21 -2.37
C LEU A 67 -8.97 5.08 -1.40
N GLU A 68 -8.77 4.33 -0.32
CA GLU A 68 -9.75 4.14 0.74
C GLU A 68 -9.23 4.77 2.05
N ALA A 69 -10.01 5.68 2.63
CA ALA A 69 -9.75 6.31 3.93
C ALA A 69 -11.10 6.58 4.63
N ALA A 70 -11.35 7.82 5.09
CA ALA A 70 -12.68 8.24 5.54
C ALA A 70 -13.74 8.20 4.41
N GLY A 71 -13.30 8.17 3.16
CA GLY A 71 -14.12 7.94 1.98
C GLY A 71 -13.34 7.18 0.91
N SER A 72 -14.04 6.82 -0.16
CA SER A 72 -13.48 6.14 -1.33
C SER A 72 -13.25 7.12 -2.46
N LEU A 73 -12.06 7.09 -3.06
CA LEU A 73 -11.67 7.93 -4.19
C LEU A 73 -11.14 7.06 -5.32
N ASP A 74 -11.85 7.06 -6.46
CA ASP A 74 -11.39 6.41 -7.67
C ASP A 74 -10.23 7.21 -8.29
N LEU A 75 -9.02 6.65 -8.31
CA LEU A 75 -7.86 7.36 -8.83
C LEU A 75 -7.77 7.31 -10.36
N THR A 76 -8.56 6.45 -11.00
CA THR A 76 -8.61 6.35 -12.47
C THR A 76 -9.33 7.53 -13.11
N GLN A 77 -10.11 8.30 -12.34
CA GLN A 77 -10.83 9.48 -12.83
C GLN A 77 -9.91 10.55 -13.46
N TRP A 78 -8.62 10.54 -13.11
CA TRP A 78 -7.63 11.45 -13.68
C TRP A 78 -7.00 10.92 -14.99
N GLY A 79 -7.42 9.76 -15.48
CA GLY A 79 -6.82 9.12 -16.66
C GLY A 79 -5.40 8.62 -16.41
N ALA A 80 -4.74 8.09 -17.45
CA ALA A 80 -3.43 7.48 -17.31
C ALA A 80 -2.33 8.50 -16.97
N ARG A 81 -1.84 8.49 -15.72
CA ARG A 81 -0.78 9.40 -15.25
C ARG A 81 -0.09 8.89 -13.98
N ARG A 82 0.92 9.62 -13.51
CA ARG A 82 1.50 9.47 -12.17
C ARG A 82 0.85 10.48 -11.23
N LEU A 83 0.36 10.03 -10.08
CA LEU A 83 -0.09 10.86 -8.98
C LEU A 83 0.93 10.80 -7.85
N GLU A 84 1.04 11.88 -7.08
CA GLU A 84 1.78 11.94 -5.83
C GLU A 84 0.79 12.11 -4.69
N LEU A 85 0.89 11.28 -3.66
CA LEU A 85 0.11 11.42 -2.43
C LEU A 85 0.95 12.23 -1.43
N VAL A 86 0.43 13.38 -1.06
CA VAL A 86 1.06 14.31 -0.12
C VAL A 86 0.16 14.44 1.11
N PRO A 87 0.62 14.02 2.31
CA PRO A 87 -0.10 14.29 3.54
C PRO A 87 -0.14 15.78 3.81
N LEU A 88 -1.32 16.30 4.12
CA LEU A 88 -1.49 17.66 4.60
C LEU A 88 -1.70 17.63 6.11
N PRO A 89 -1.14 18.58 6.87
CA PRO A 89 -1.42 18.68 8.30
C PRO A 89 -2.92 18.88 8.52
N CYS A 90 -3.47 18.21 9.54
CA CYS A 90 -4.81 18.52 10.01
C CYS A 90 -4.77 19.95 10.58
N GLY A 91 -5.58 20.85 10.01
CA GLY A 91 -5.80 22.19 10.53
C GLY A 91 -6.66 22.19 11.80
#